data_AF-A0A960P6P0-F1
#
_entry.id   AF-A0A960P6P0-F1
#
_cell.length_a   1.000
_cell.length_b   1.000
_cell.length_c   1.000
_cell.angle_alpha   90.00
_cell.angle_beta   90.00
_cell.angle_gamma   90.00
#
_symmetry.space_group_name_H-M   'P 1'
#
loop_
_entity.id
_entity.type
_entity.pdbx_description
1 polymer ?
#
loop_
_entity_poly.entity_id
_entity_poly.type
_entity_poly.pdbx_seq_one_letter_code
_entity_poly.pdbx_strand_id
1 'polypeptide(L)'
;MITKGSRFFFGFAALAYVGAIVYGLSTGGHVFGVFSLGYKESVGEHLGYAVLLGAAAVSAFLGFFTVALRDADPEAEAQVVHLDHVPPAESINRTNFWPIVAAFSLGAMAIGLVVGSPLFVAGAIGLGIVVIEWGIRNWADRRTGDPEVNREIRNRIMLPVEIPVGALLCIALLVVLFSRVLLATPKSGSTGLAIVVALLVLGVATLIATRPRLSANLIAALLLLGGIAVLVGGITAASVGTRDFEEHHEDTEYEQPPVGGELPPERPESTTTTEASN
;
A
#
# COMPACT_ATOMS: atom_id res chain seq x y z
N MET A 1 18.73 34.18 4.70
CA MET A 1 19.82 33.69 3.82
C MET A 1 19.21 32.69 2.85
N ILE A 2 19.66 32.64 1.58
CA ILE A 2 19.17 31.67 0.60
C ILE A 2 19.96 30.36 0.78
N THR A 3 19.27 29.31 1.21
CA THR A 3 19.81 27.97 1.50
C THR A 3 20.31 27.30 0.21
N LYS A 4 21.23 26.33 0.30
CA LYS A 4 21.71 25.60 -0.89
C LYS A 4 20.57 24.91 -1.66
N GLY A 5 19.61 24.33 -0.94
CA GLY A 5 18.44 23.66 -1.53
C GLY A 5 17.55 24.61 -2.33
N SER A 6 17.24 25.79 -1.80
CA SER A 6 16.42 26.78 -2.52
C SER A 6 17.10 27.30 -3.78
N ARG A 7 18.43 27.47 -3.78
CA ARG A 7 19.20 27.86 -4.99
C ARG A 7 19.04 26.84 -6.12
N PHE A 8 19.06 25.55 -5.79
CA PHE A 8 18.88 24.49 -6.79
C PHE A 8 17.49 24.60 -7.44
N PHE A 9 16.43 24.73 -6.64
CA PHE A 9 15.07 24.82 -7.15
C PHE A 9 14.81 26.10 -7.96
N PHE A 10 15.31 27.25 -7.52
CA PHE A 10 15.22 28.48 -8.31
C PHE A 10 16.06 28.41 -9.59
N GLY A 11 17.24 27.78 -9.54
CA GLY A 11 18.08 27.55 -10.72
C GLY A 11 17.37 26.66 -11.75
N PHE A 12 16.78 25.55 -11.31
CA PHE A 12 15.99 24.67 -12.17
C PHE A 12 14.72 25.36 -12.69
N ALA A 13 14.03 26.15 -11.85
CA ALA A 13 12.85 26.90 -12.27
C ALA A 13 13.19 27.92 -13.36
N ALA A 14 14.29 28.66 -13.20
CA ALA A 14 14.77 29.60 -14.20
C ALA A 14 15.15 28.89 -15.51
N LEU A 15 15.87 27.76 -15.42
CA LEU A 15 16.24 26.96 -16.58
C LEU A 15 15.02 26.39 -17.31
N ALA A 16 14.05 25.84 -16.58
CA ALA A 16 12.81 25.31 -17.15
C ALA A 16 11.95 26.42 -17.77
N TYR A 17 11.90 27.61 -17.17
CA TYR A 17 11.17 28.76 -17.71
C TYR A 17 11.81 29.29 -19.00
N VAL A 18 13.13 29.46 -19.01
CA VAL A 18 13.87 29.83 -20.24
C VAL A 18 13.71 28.75 -21.30
N GLY A 19 13.79 27.47 -20.91
CA GLY A 19 13.51 26.33 -21.77
C GLY A 19 12.12 26.40 -22.38
N ALA A 20 11.09 26.72 -21.59
CA ALA A 20 9.72 26.88 -22.08
C ALA A 20 9.61 28.01 -23.12
N ILE A 21 10.25 29.15 -22.87
CA ILE A 21 10.27 30.28 -23.83
C ILE A 21 10.94 29.85 -25.15
N VAL A 22 12.14 29.27 -25.06
CA VAL A 22 12.90 28.82 -26.24
C VAL A 22 12.14 27.74 -27.01
N TYR A 23 11.49 26.80 -26.30
CA TYR A 23 10.70 25.74 -26.90
C TYR A 23 9.44 26.27 -27.59
N GLY A 24 8.69 27.15 -26.93
CA GLY A 24 7.49 27.75 -27.50
C GLY A 24 7.81 28.58 -28.75
N LEU A 25 8.87 29.39 -28.72
CA LEU A 25 9.31 30.17 -29.88
C LEU A 25 9.86 29.31 -31.01
N SER A 26 10.60 28.24 -30.70
CA SER A 26 11.18 27.36 -31.73
C SER A 26 10.14 26.46 -32.42
N THR A 27 9.01 26.20 -31.77
CA THR A 27 7.89 25.41 -32.31
C THR A 27 6.81 26.26 -33.00
N GLY A 28 7.12 27.52 -33.31
CA GLY A 28 6.25 28.42 -34.07
C GLY A 28 5.26 29.22 -33.22
N GLY A 29 5.47 29.31 -31.90
CA GLY A 29 4.72 30.17 -31.00
C GLY A 29 5.00 31.64 -31.24
N HIS A 30 3.96 32.47 -31.08
CA HIS A 30 4.11 33.91 -31.15
C HIS A 30 4.66 34.46 -29.83
N VAL A 31 5.45 35.53 -29.90
CA VAL A 31 6.07 36.16 -28.71
C VAL A 31 5.02 36.54 -27.68
N PHE A 32 3.92 37.17 -28.08
CA PHE A 32 2.85 37.52 -27.14
C PHE A 32 2.13 36.27 -26.61
N GLY A 33 2.02 35.19 -27.38
CA GLY A 33 1.46 33.92 -26.93
C GLY A 33 2.30 33.27 -25.85
N VAL A 34 3.62 33.17 -26.07
CA VAL A 34 4.59 32.60 -25.15
C VAL A 34 4.70 33.38 -23.83
N PHE A 35 4.66 34.71 -23.86
CA PHE A 35 4.71 35.50 -22.62
C PHE A 35 3.35 35.64 -21.93
N SER A 36 2.24 35.51 -22.67
CA SER A 36 0.89 35.51 -22.10
C SER A 36 0.42 34.12 -21.63
N LEU A 37 1.32 33.12 -21.63
CA LEU A 37 1.02 31.73 -21.27
C LEU A 37 -0.11 31.12 -22.13
N GLY A 38 -0.26 31.58 -23.36
CA GLY A 38 -1.31 31.14 -24.29
C GLY A 38 -2.65 31.86 -24.18
N TYR A 39 -2.73 32.97 -23.42
CA TYR A 39 -3.98 33.70 -23.25
C TYR A 39 -4.49 34.38 -24.54
N LYS A 40 -3.57 34.97 -25.32
CA LYS A 40 -3.96 35.80 -26.49
C LYS A 40 -3.54 35.23 -27.84
N GLU A 41 -2.41 34.52 -27.89
CA GLU A 41 -1.85 33.98 -29.13
C GLU A 41 -1.28 32.58 -28.91
N SER A 42 -1.00 31.86 -30.00
CA SER A 42 -0.47 30.49 -29.94
C SER A 42 0.92 30.45 -29.30
N VAL A 43 1.17 29.37 -28.57
CA VAL A 43 2.40 29.12 -27.83
C VAL A 43 3.34 28.17 -28.56
N GLY A 44 2.98 27.75 -29.77
CA GLY A 44 3.68 26.71 -30.53
C GLY A 44 3.15 25.34 -30.16
N GLU A 45 4.04 24.41 -29.86
CA GLU A 45 3.66 23.07 -29.38
C GLU A 45 3.25 23.12 -27.90
N HIS A 46 1.99 22.78 -27.62
CA HIS A 46 1.38 23.01 -26.32
C HIS A 46 1.87 22.04 -25.23
N LEU A 47 2.16 20.77 -25.54
CA LEU A 47 2.45 19.75 -24.53
C LEU A 47 3.82 20.02 -23.88
N GLY A 48 4.86 20.15 -24.68
CA GLY A 48 6.23 20.44 -24.26
C GLY A 48 6.34 21.79 -23.60
N TYR A 49 5.67 22.81 -24.14
CA TYR A 49 5.59 24.13 -23.48
C TYR A 49 4.93 24.03 -22.09
N ALA A 50 3.78 23.36 -21.99
CA ALA A 50 3.05 23.22 -20.72
C ALA A 50 3.84 22.38 -19.70
N VAL A 51 4.54 21.33 -20.12
CA VAL A 51 5.39 20.53 -19.23
C VAL A 51 6.55 21.36 -18.69
N LEU A 52 7.23 22.13 -19.54
CA LEU A 52 8.36 22.98 -19.12
C LEU A 52 7.91 24.12 -18.19
N LEU A 53 6.79 24.78 -18.52
CA LEU A 53 6.20 25.77 -17.62
C LEU A 53 5.72 25.16 -16.30
N GLY A 54 5.08 23.99 -16.34
CA GLY A 54 4.65 23.27 -15.16
C GLY A 54 5.84 22.93 -14.27
N ALA A 55 6.92 22.41 -14.85
CA ALA A 55 8.16 22.13 -14.15
C ALA A 55 8.77 23.40 -13.53
N ALA A 56 8.74 24.52 -14.25
CA ALA A 56 9.19 25.82 -13.73
C ALA A 56 8.34 26.29 -12.55
N ALA A 57 7.01 26.23 -12.67
CA ALA A 57 6.08 26.64 -11.63
C ALA A 57 6.20 25.76 -10.36
N VAL A 58 6.23 24.43 -10.52
CA VAL A 58 6.42 23.49 -9.40
C VAL A 58 7.76 23.74 -8.73
N SER A 59 8.83 23.94 -9.49
CA SER A 59 10.16 24.18 -8.93
C SER A 59 10.27 25.54 -8.24
N ALA A 60 9.65 26.59 -8.78
CA ALA A 60 9.57 27.89 -8.14
C ALA A 60 8.78 27.81 -6.82
N PHE A 61 7.65 27.08 -6.82
CA PHE A 61 6.86 26.82 -5.63
C PHE A 61 7.69 26.06 -4.57
N LEU A 62 8.41 25.02 -4.95
CA LEU A 62 9.30 24.28 -4.05
C LEU A 62 10.46 25.14 -3.54
N GLY A 63 11.02 26.01 -4.39
CA GLY A 63 12.00 27.02 -4.01
C GLY A 63 11.46 27.98 -2.95
N PHE A 64 10.24 28.49 -3.13
CA PHE A 64 9.59 29.35 -2.14
C PHE A 64 9.32 28.59 -0.84
N PHE A 65 8.80 27.37 -0.92
CA PHE A 65 8.50 26.53 0.23
C PHE A 65 9.74 26.23 1.07
N THR A 66 10.87 25.91 0.42
CA THR A 66 12.15 25.67 1.11
C THR A 66 12.72 26.93 1.75
N VAL A 67 12.49 28.12 1.16
CA VAL A 67 12.86 29.41 1.78
C VAL A 67 11.95 29.75 2.97
N ALA A 68 10.66 29.42 2.87
CA ALA A 68 9.65 29.77 3.86
C ALA A 68 9.75 28.89 5.10
N LEU A 69 9.86 27.57 4.93
CA LEU A 69 9.92 26.66 6.06
C LEU A 69 11.31 26.56 6.66
N ARG A 70 12.38 26.57 5.84
CA ARG A 70 13.79 26.35 6.23
C ARG A 70 14.05 25.13 7.13
N ASP A 71 13.03 24.32 7.38
CA ASP A 71 13.05 23.14 8.21
C ASP A 71 13.94 22.10 7.51
N ALA A 72 14.91 21.56 8.24
CA ALA A 72 15.97 20.66 7.76
C ALA A 72 17.09 21.26 6.89
N ASP A 73 17.36 22.58 6.94
CA ASP A 73 18.63 23.12 6.41
C ASP A 73 19.74 23.04 7.47
N PRO A 74 20.76 22.18 7.30
CA PRO A 74 21.79 21.97 8.31
C PRO A 74 22.61 23.22 8.62
N GLU A 75 22.77 24.12 7.64
CA GLU A 75 23.46 25.40 7.85
C GLU A 75 22.61 26.37 8.68
N ALA A 76 21.29 26.39 8.46
CA ALA A 76 20.36 27.21 9.24
C ALA A 76 20.25 26.70 10.69
N GLU A 77 20.23 25.37 10.89
CA GLU A 77 20.21 24.77 12.22
C GLU A 77 21.51 25.04 12.99
N ALA A 78 22.67 24.89 12.34
CA ALA A 78 23.96 25.23 12.94
C ALA A 78 24.02 26.71 13.35
N GLN A 79 23.48 27.61 12.53
CA GLN A 79 23.42 29.04 12.85
C GLN A 79 22.56 29.34 14.08
N VAL A 80 21.41 28.69 14.24
CA VAL A 80 20.53 28.89 15.41
C VAL A 80 21.22 28.46 16.72
N VAL A 81 21.98 27.37 16.66
CA VAL A 81 22.72 26.83 17.82
C VAL A 81 24.12 27.46 17.97
N HIS A 82 24.47 28.43 17.11
CA HIS A 82 25.76 29.15 17.12
C HIS A 82 26.98 28.23 16.92
N LEU A 83 26.82 27.19 16.09
CA LEU A 83 27.94 26.36 15.65
C LEU A 83 28.63 27.01 14.44
N ASP A 84 29.97 27.02 14.48
CA ASP A 84 30.80 27.54 13.38
C ASP A 84 30.76 26.65 12.11
N HIS A 85 30.33 25.40 12.25
CA HIS A 85 30.23 24.45 11.16
C HIS A 85 29.08 23.45 11.37
N VAL A 86 28.59 22.90 10.28
CA VAL A 86 27.56 21.86 10.28
C VAL A 86 28.12 20.59 10.95
N PRO A 87 27.46 20.04 11.98
CA PRO A 87 27.88 18.78 12.57
C PRO A 87 27.77 17.63 11.54
N PRO A 88 28.69 16.66 11.58
CA PRO A 88 28.69 15.55 10.63
C PRO A 88 27.37 14.77 10.71
N ALA A 89 26.79 14.47 9.54
CA ALA A 89 25.55 13.72 9.46
C ALA A 89 25.70 12.37 10.16
N GLU A 90 24.81 12.10 11.11
CA GLU A 90 24.81 10.83 11.83
C GLU A 90 24.59 9.67 10.85
N SER A 91 25.41 8.63 10.95
CA SER A 91 25.28 7.48 10.07
C SER A 91 23.96 6.76 10.33
N ILE A 92 23.07 6.76 9.33
CA ILE A 92 21.80 6.02 9.38
C ILE A 92 22.09 4.52 9.28
N ASN A 93 22.56 3.90 10.37
CA ASN A 93 22.80 2.46 10.45
C ASN A 93 21.58 1.75 11.05
N ARG A 94 20.40 2.00 10.47
CA ARG A 94 19.18 1.26 10.85
C ARG A 94 18.50 0.70 9.61
N THR A 95 18.23 -0.60 9.63
CA THR A 95 17.43 -1.23 8.59
C THR A 95 16.02 -0.66 8.59
N ASN A 96 15.61 -0.07 7.48
CA ASN A 96 14.28 0.50 7.29
C ASN A 96 13.52 -0.30 6.22
N PHE A 97 12.48 -1.01 6.63
CA PHE A 97 11.66 -1.84 5.73
C PHE A 97 10.51 -1.08 5.08
N TRP A 98 10.21 0.13 5.55
CA TRP A 98 9.05 0.90 5.09
C TRP A 98 9.13 1.33 3.63
N PRO A 99 10.31 1.62 3.03
CA PRO A 99 10.42 1.80 1.59
C PRO A 99 9.94 0.59 0.78
N ILE A 100 10.18 -0.63 1.27
CA ILE A 100 9.70 -1.86 0.63
C ILE A 100 8.17 -1.88 0.71
N VAL A 101 7.60 -1.66 1.89
CA VAL A 101 6.14 -1.60 2.07
C VAL A 101 5.51 -0.54 1.17
N ALA A 102 6.12 0.65 1.08
CA ALA A 102 5.69 1.74 0.21
C ALA A 102 5.65 1.31 -1.27
N ALA A 103 6.71 0.66 -1.75
CA ALA A 103 6.79 0.16 -3.12
C ALA A 103 5.71 -0.89 -3.40
N PHE A 104 5.47 -1.81 -2.47
CA PHE A 104 4.39 -2.79 -2.60
C PHE A 104 3.00 -2.15 -2.57
N SER A 105 2.78 -1.16 -1.70
CA SER A 105 1.52 -0.41 -1.64
C SER A 105 1.24 0.36 -2.94
N LEU A 106 2.25 1.03 -3.50
CA LEU A 106 2.15 1.69 -4.80
C LEU A 106 1.91 0.69 -5.93
N GLY A 107 2.61 -0.45 -5.92
CA GLY A 107 2.39 -1.53 -6.88
C GLY A 107 0.97 -2.10 -6.80
N ALA A 108 0.46 -2.33 -5.59
CA ALA A 108 -0.92 -2.77 -5.35
C ALA A 108 -1.95 -1.74 -5.83
N MET A 109 -1.70 -0.44 -5.62
CA MET A 109 -2.55 0.62 -6.18
C MET A 109 -2.54 0.59 -7.71
N ALA A 110 -1.38 0.53 -8.34
CA ALA A 110 -1.25 0.49 -9.80
C ALA A 110 -1.98 -0.72 -10.41
N ILE A 111 -1.81 -1.91 -9.81
CA ILE A 111 -2.52 -3.12 -10.24
C ILE A 111 -4.03 -3.01 -9.94
N GLY A 112 -4.40 -2.44 -8.80
CA GLY A 112 -5.79 -2.25 -8.39
C GLY A 112 -6.60 -1.36 -9.33
N LEU A 113 -5.97 -0.40 -10.01
CA LEU A 113 -6.62 0.41 -11.05
C LEU A 113 -7.13 -0.45 -12.23
N VAL A 114 -6.52 -1.61 -12.47
CA VAL A 114 -6.89 -2.52 -13.56
C VAL A 114 -7.74 -3.70 -13.06
N VAL A 115 -7.36 -4.30 -11.93
CA VAL A 115 -7.96 -5.53 -11.41
C VAL A 115 -9.25 -5.26 -10.63
N GLY A 116 -9.33 -4.16 -9.89
CA GLY A 116 -10.52 -3.81 -9.13
C GLY A 116 -10.27 -2.95 -7.90
N SER A 117 -11.32 -2.18 -7.55
CA SER A 117 -11.33 -1.23 -6.43
C SER A 117 -10.80 -1.80 -5.09
N PRO A 118 -11.13 -3.03 -4.66
CA PRO A 118 -10.64 -3.54 -3.37
C PRO A 118 -9.11 -3.58 -3.24
N LEU A 119 -8.40 -3.94 -4.31
CA LEU A 119 -6.93 -4.00 -4.31
C LEU A 119 -6.33 -2.59 -4.30
N PHE A 120 -6.96 -1.65 -5.01
CA PHE A 120 -6.57 -0.25 -4.99
C PHE A 120 -6.70 0.35 -3.58
N VAL A 121 -7.85 0.10 -2.92
CA VAL A 121 -8.11 0.57 -1.55
C VAL A 121 -7.11 -0.03 -0.56
N ALA A 122 -6.82 -1.33 -0.67
CA ALA A 122 -5.81 -1.97 0.18
C ALA A 122 -4.42 -1.34 0.01
N GLY A 123 -4.01 -1.06 -1.23
CA GLY A 123 -2.77 -0.34 -1.52
C GLY A 123 -2.76 1.09 -0.94
N ALA A 124 -3.87 1.82 -1.08
CA ALA A 124 -4.01 3.17 -0.55
C ALA A 124 -3.93 3.21 1.00
N ILE A 125 -4.55 2.24 1.68
CA ILE A 125 -4.42 2.08 3.15
C ILE A 125 -2.95 1.83 3.52
N GLY A 126 -2.28 0.91 2.85
CA GLY A 126 -0.86 0.62 3.10
C GLY A 126 0.03 1.84 2.91
N LEU A 127 -0.20 2.61 1.84
CA LEU A 127 0.52 3.85 1.59
C LEU A 127 0.23 4.92 2.65
N GLY A 128 -1.02 5.03 3.10
CA GLY A 128 -1.39 5.92 4.20
C GLY A 128 -0.65 5.61 5.49
N ILE A 129 -0.52 4.32 5.84
CA ILE A 129 0.26 3.88 7.01
C ILE A 129 1.73 4.25 6.84
N VAL A 130 2.31 4.03 5.66
CA VAL A 130 3.71 4.42 5.36
C VAL A 130 3.92 5.92 5.57
N VAL A 131 3.00 6.75 5.06
CA VAL A 131 3.09 8.22 5.18
C VAL A 131 3.02 8.65 6.65
N ILE A 132 2.09 8.10 7.42
CA ILE A 132 1.97 8.37 8.86
C ILE A 132 3.25 7.97 9.59
N GLU A 133 3.74 6.76 9.32
CA GLU A 133 4.93 6.23 9.97
C GLU A 133 6.19 7.03 9.67
N TRP A 134 6.39 7.41 8.40
CA TRP A 134 7.50 8.29 8.01
C TRP A 134 7.34 9.68 8.61
N GLY A 135 6.13 10.23 8.64
CA GLY A 135 5.87 11.53 9.25
C GLY A 135 6.26 11.55 10.72
N ILE A 136 5.83 10.53 11.48
CA ILE A 136 6.12 10.44 12.91
C ILE A 136 7.60 10.14 13.16
N ARG A 137 8.25 9.30 12.36
CA ARG A 137 9.71 9.08 12.47
C ARG A 137 10.50 10.34 12.20
N ASN A 138 10.21 11.02 11.10
CA ASN A 138 10.90 12.26 10.75
C ASN A 138 10.73 13.33 11.84
N TRP A 139 9.54 13.39 12.46
CA TRP A 139 9.30 14.24 13.62
C TRP A 139 10.09 13.80 14.86
N ALA A 140 10.07 12.51 15.17
CA ALA A 140 10.74 11.96 16.36
C ALA A 140 12.26 12.07 16.26
N ASP A 141 12.83 11.77 15.10
CA ASP A 141 14.27 11.84 14.83
C ASP A 141 14.84 13.26 14.99
N ARG A 142 14.00 14.29 14.83
CA ARG A 142 14.38 15.70 15.03
C ARG A 142 14.09 16.23 16.43
N ARG A 143 13.54 15.41 17.33
CA ARG A 143 13.05 15.91 18.62
C ARG A 143 14.18 16.19 19.61
N THR A 144 15.20 15.33 19.61
CA THR A 144 16.37 15.39 20.49
C THR A 144 17.62 15.02 19.68
N GLY A 145 18.82 15.37 20.14
CA GLY A 145 20.08 14.92 19.54
C GLY A 145 20.49 13.47 19.89
N ASP A 146 19.65 12.72 20.61
CA ASP A 146 19.91 11.34 21.02
C ASP A 146 18.93 10.38 20.30
N PRO A 147 19.44 9.46 19.44
CA PRO A 147 18.60 8.54 18.67
C PRO A 147 17.87 7.51 19.53
N GLU A 148 18.38 7.17 20.73
CA GLU A 148 17.72 6.22 21.61
C GLU A 148 16.49 6.84 22.27
N VAL A 149 16.63 8.07 22.74
CA VAL A 149 15.52 8.85 23.32
C VAL A 149 14.44 9.13 22.28
N ASN A 150 14.83 9.51 21.05
CA ASN A 150 13.88 9.75 19.96
C ASN A 150 13.07 8.49 19.61
N ARG A 151 13.72 7.31 19.61
CA ARG A 151 13.02 6.03 19.41
C ARG A 151 12.00 5.77 20.52
N GLU A 152 12.36 6.03 21.78
CA GLU A 152 11.45 5.81 22.90
C GLU A 152 10.24 6.73 22.83
N ILE A 153 10.44 8.01 22.47
CA ILE A 153 9.35 8.96 22.26
C ILE A 153 8.40 8.47 21.15
N ARG A 154 8.95 8.03 20.00
CA ARG A 154 8.17 7.46 18.90
C ARG A 154 7.37 6.26 19.37
N ASN A 155 8.04 5.30 19.99
CA ASN A 155 7.45 4.06 20.46
C ASN A 155 6.33 4.30 21.47
N ARG A 156 6.52 5.23 22.41
CA ARG A 156 5.50 5.56 23.41
C ARG A 156 4.22 6.12 22.80
N ILE A 157 4.33 6.86 21.69
CA ILE A 157 3.18 7.44 20.98
C ILE A 157 2.55 6.42 20.04
N MET A 158 3.38 5.66 19.31
CA MET A 158 2.91 4.80 18.24
C MET A 158 2.60 3.37 18.65
N LEU A 159 3.36 2.73 19.56
CA LEU A 159 3.09 1.35 19.97
C LEU A 159 1.65 1.11 20.44
N PRO A 160 1.01 2.02 21.21
CA PRO A 160 -0.39 1.86 21.60
C PRO A 160 -1.38 1.75 20.42
N VAL A 161 -1.02 2.28 19.25
CA VAL A 161 -1.85 2.29 18.04
C VAL A 161 -1.35 1.26 17.01
N GLU A 162 -0.04 1.19 16.78
CA GLU A 162 0.62 0.24 15.87
C GLU A 162 0.29 -1.20 16.23
N ILE A 163 0.31 -1.56 17.53
CA ILE A 163 0.05 -2.93 17.97
C ILE A 163 -1.39 -3.36 17.64
N PRO A 164 -2.45 -2.65 18.06
CA PRO A 164 -3.82 -3.06 17.73
C PRO A 164 -4.14 -2.96 16.25
N VAL A 165 -3.69 -1.90 15.55
CA VAL A 165 -3.92 -1.76 14.11
C VAL A 165 -3.17 -2.83 13.33
N GLY A 166 -1.91 -3.10 13.66
CA GLY A 166 -1.13 -4.17 13.07
C GLY A 166 -1.74 -5.54 13.30
N ALA A 167 -2.26 -5.80 14.51
CA ALA A 167 -2.99 -7.03 14.81
C ALA A 167 -4.26 -7.16 13.95
N LEU A 168 -5.07 -6.10 13.85
CA LEU A 168 -6.29 -6.10 13.05
C LEU A 168 -5.99 -6.32 11.56
N LEU A 169 -4.98 -5.65 11.01
CA LEU A 169 -4.55 -5.85 9.63
C LEU A 169 -4.05 -7.26 9.37
N CYS A 170 -3.29 -7.84 10.30
CA CYS A 170 -2.83 -9.22 10.21
C CYS A 170 -4.01 -10.19 10.20
N ILE A 171 -4.98 -10.01 11.11
CA ILE A 171 -6.20 -10.83 11.16
C ILE A 171 -7.02 -10.66 9.87
N ALA A 172 -7.25 -9.43 9.42
CA ALA A 172 -7.99 -9.16 8.19
C ALA A 172 -7.34 -9.81 6.97
N LEU A 173 -6.02 -9.71 6.85
CA LEU A 173 -5.25 -10.37 5.80
C LEU A 173 -5.44 -11.88 5.85
N LEU A 174 -5.31 -12.50 7.03
CA LEU A 174 -5.54 -13.94 7.20
C LEU A 174 -6.95 -14.34 6.77
N VAL A 175 -7.97 -13.60 7.22
CA VAL A 175 -9.39 -13.87 6.86
C VAL A 175 -9.59 -13.81 5.35
N VAL A 176 -9.04 -12.80 4.68
CA VAL A 176 -9.14 -12.67 3.21
C VAL A 176 -8.42 -13.82 2.49
N LEU A 177 -7.23 -14.20 2.96
CA LEU A 177 -6.48 -15.32 2.39
C LEU A 177 -7.26 -16.64 2.54
N PHE A 178 -7.78 -16.93 3.74
CA PHE A 178 -8.61 -18.12 3.97
C PHE A 178 -9.88 -18.10 3.12
N SER A 179 -10.58 -16.96 3.05
CA SER A 179 -11.76 -16.79 2.21
C SER A 179 -11.45 -17.13 0.75
N ARG A 180 -10.35 -16.58 0.20
CA ARG A 180 -9.93 -16.82 -1.18
C ARG A 180 -9.52 -18.28 -1.43
N VAL A 181 -8.80 -18.89 -0.50
CA VAL A 181 -8.40 -20.31 -0.58
C VAL A 181 -9.63 -21.22 -0.57
N LEU A 182 -10.56 -21.01 0.36
CA LEU A 182 -11.79 -21.81 0.45
C LEU A 182 -12.68 -21.64 -0.78
N LEU A 183 -12.78 -20.42 -1.33
CA LEU A 183 -13.51 -20.14 -2.57
C LEU A 183 -12.88 -20.81 -3.80
N ALA A 184 -11.55 -20.90 -3.84
CA ALA A 184 -10.83 -21.46 -4.99
C ALA A 184 -10.78 -22.99 -5.01
N THR A 185 -11.13 -23.68 -3.90
CA THR A 185 -10.86 -25.11 -3.74
C THR A 185 -12.09 -26.00 -3.96
N PRO A 186 -12.05 -27.00 -4.87
CA PRO A 186 -13.14 -27.96 -5.05
C PRO A 186 -13.28 -28.94 -3.87
N LYS A 187 -14.50 -29.49 -3.66
CA LYS A 187 -14.86 -30.37 -2.52
C LYS A 187 -13.88 -31.53 -2.27
N SER A 188 -13.25 -32.06 -3.31
CA SER A 188 -12.33 -33.20 -3.23
C SER A 188 -10.89 -32.85 -2.84
N GLY A 189 -10.49 -31.57 -2.83
CA GLY A 189 -9.12 -31.13 -2.51
C GLY A 189 -8.98 -30.26 -1.26
N SER A 190 -10.10 -29.85 -0.64
CA SER A 190 -10.15 -28.87 0.45
C SER A 190 -9.34 -29.28 1.68
N THR A 191 -9.50 -30.53 2.15
CA THR A 191 -8.79 -31.03 3.33
C THR A 191 -7.28 -31.03 3.14
N GLY A 192 -6.79 -31.43 1.95
CA GLY A 192 -5.37 -31.44 1.64
C GLY A 192 -4.76 -30.04 1.62
N LEU A 193 -5.45 -29.09 0.98
CA LEU A 193 -4.98 -27.71 0.93
C LEU A 193 -5.02 -27.04 2.32
N ALA A 194 -6.06 -27.29 3.10
CA ALA A 194 -6.17 -26.80 4.47
C ALA A 194 -5.01 -27.31 5.35
N ILE A 195 -4.63 -28.58 5.23
CA ILE A 195 -3.48 -29.15 5.94
C ILE A 195 -2.18 -28.49 5.50
N VAL A 196 -1.96 -28.30 4.19
CA VAL A 196 -0.74 -27.64 3.68
C VAL A 196 -0.64 -26.20 4.18
N VAL A 197 -1.72 -25.43 4.12
CA VAL A 197 -1.75 -24.05 4.63
C VAL A 197 -1.54 -24.02 6.13
N ALA A 198 -2.20 -24.92 6.89
CA ALA A 198 -2.01 -25.01 8.33
C ALA A 198 -0.55 -25.35 8.70
N LEU A 199 0.08 -26.29 7.99
CA LEU A 199 1.49 -26.62 8.18
C LEU A 199 2.42 -25.47 7.82
N LEU A 200 2.10 -24.69 6.78
CA LEU A 200 2.86 -23.52 6.39
C LEU A 200 2.77 -22.43 7.46
N VAL A 201 1.56 -22.09 7.91
CA VAL A 201 1.33 -21.11 8.98
C VAL A 201 2.01 -21.55 10.27
N LEU A 202 1.84 -22.83 10.66
CA LEU A 202 2.48 -23.40 11.84
C LEU A 202 4.01 -23.36 11.70
N GLY A 203 4.55 -23.74 10.55
CA GLY A 203 5.98 -23.69 10.28
C GLY A 203 6.57 -22.29 10.40
N VAL A 204 5.88 -21.28 9.85
CA VAL A 204 6.28 -19.87 9.98
C VAL A 204 6.20 -19.41 11.44
N ALA A 205 5.11 -19.73 12.15
CA ALA A 205 4.95 -19.39 13.55
C ALA A 205 6.01 -20.05 14.44
N THR A 206 6.31 -21.33 14.22
CA THR A 206 7.36 -22.06 14.92
C THR A 206 8.75 -21.51 14.60
N LEU A 207 9.02 -21.13 13.34
CA LEU A 207 10.28 -20.48 12.96
C LEU A 207 10.46 -19.15 13.71
N ILE A 208 9.41 -18.32 13.78
CA ILE A 208 9.44 -17.05 14.51
C ILE A 208 9.62 -17.28 16.02
N ALA A 209 8.90 -18.24 16.59
CA ALA A 209 8.96 -18.55 18.02
C ALA A 209 10.31 -19.13 18.47
N THR A 210 10.96 -19.95 17.62
CA THR A 210 12.22 -20.62 17.97
C THR A 210 13.47 -19.79 17.67
N ARG A 211 13.36 -18.72 16.86
CA ARG A 211 14.48 -17.85 16.48
C ARG A 211 14.26 -16.42 17.00
N PRO A 212 14.66 -16.09 18.24
CA PRO A 212 14.51 -14.75 18.82
C PRO A 212 15.36 -13.65 18.16
N ARG A 213 16.22 -14.00 17.18
CA ARG A 213 17.02 -13.07 16.39
C ARG A 213 16.84 -13.34 14.89
N LEU A 214 15.62 -13.20 14.38
CA LEU A 214 15.41 -13.18 12.94
C LEU A 214 16.17 -11.99 12.35
N SER A 215 17.03 -12.26 11.35
CA SER A 215 17.67 -11.17 10.63
C SER A 215 16.61 -10.33 9.94
N ALA A 216 16.77 -9.02 10.01
CA ALA A 216 16.02 -8.04 9.25
C ALA A 216 15.71 -8.49 7.80
N ASN A 217 16.70 -9.08 7.16
CA ASN A 217 16.62 -9.56 5.78
C ASN A 217 15.69 -10.77 5.62
N LEU A 218 15.58 -11.66 6.62
CA LEU A 218 14.67 -12.81 6.57
C LEU A 218 13.22 -12.36 6.73
N ILE A 219 12.95 -11.39 7.61
CA ILE A 219 11.61 -10.78 7.73
C ILE A 219 11.25 -10.06 6.43
N ALA A 220 12.18 -9.28 5.87
CA ALA A 220 12.00 -8.63 4.59
C ALA A 220 11.76 -9.63 3.45
N ALA A 221 12.50 -10.75 3.41
CA ALA A 221 12.32 -11.81 2.42
C ALA A 221 10.98 -12.53 2.57
N LEU A 222 10.53 -12.80 3.79
CA LEU A 222 9.21 -13.38 4.06
C LEU A 222 8.08 -12.43 3.69
N LEU A 223 8.21 -11.14 3.98
CA LEU A 223 7.27 -10.10 3.55
C LEU A 223 7.24 -9.97 2.02
N LEU A 224 8.40 -10.01 1.36
CA LEU A 224 8.51 -10.01 -0.09
C LEU A 224 7.82 -11.23 -0.69
N LEU A 225 8.12 -12.43 -0.18
CA LEU A 225 7.55 -13.67 -0.66
C LEU A 225 6.03 -13.71 -0.42
N GLY A 226 5.58 -13.32 0.78
CA GLY A 226 4.17 -13.22 1.13
C GLY A 226 3.44 -12.17 0.29
N GLY A 227 4.06 -11.02 0.04
CA GLY A 227 3.53 -9.98 -0.84
C GLY A 227 3.36 -10.47 -2.27
N ILE A 228 4.38 -11.17 -2.81
CA ILE A 228 4.30 -11.81 -4.13
C ILE A 228 3.18 -12.87 -4.15
N ALA A 229 3.05 -13.69 -3.11
CA ALA A 229 2.00 -14.70 -3.03
C ALA A 229 0.59 -14.07 -2.99
N VAL A 230 0.40 -12.97 -2.25
CA VAL A 230 -0.86 -12.21 -2.23
C VAL A 230 -1.14 -11.59 -3.60
N LEU A 231 -0.13 -11.04 -4.28
CA LEU A 231 -0.28 -10.47 -5.62
C LEU A 231 -0.67 -11.54 -6.65
N VAL A 232 0.04 -12.67 -6.68
CA VAL A 232 -0.26 -13.80 -7.57
C VAL A 232 -1.62 -14.39 -7.24
N GLY A 233 -1.94 -14.57 -5.96
CA GLY A 233 -3.25 -15.04 -5.50
C GLY A 233 -4.39 -14.08 -5.88
N GLY A 234 -4.16 -12.77 -5.77
CA GLY A 234 -5.11 -11.73 -6.17
C GLY A 234 -5.38 -11.71 -7.67
N ILE A 235 -4.33 -11.80 -8.49
CA ILE A 235 -4.45 -11.87 -9.96
C ILE A 235 -5.18 -13.16 -10.38
N THR A 236 -4.78 -14.31 -9.79
CA THR A 236 -5.40 -15.60 -10.11
C THR A 236 -6.87 -15.63 -9.71
N ALA A 237 -7.21 -15.11 -8.52
CA ALA A 237 -8.58 -15.06 -8.04
C ALA A 237 -9.47 -14.00 -8.72
N ALA A 238 -8.89 -13.05 -9.46
CA ALA A 238 -9.62 -12.15 -10.35
C ALA A 238 -9.89 -12.81 -11.72
N SER A 239 -9.01 -13.71 -12.16
CA SER A 239 -9.16 -14.43 -13.44
C SER A 239 -10.13 -15.61 -13.36
N VAL A 240 -10.30 -16.20 -12.17
CA VAL A 240 -11.30 -17.23 -11.90
C VAL A 240 -12.60 -16.52 -11.50
N GLY A 241 -13.39 -16.11 -12.49
CA GLY A 241 -14.68 -15.45 -12.30
C GLY A 241 -15.63 -16.24 -11.40
N THR A 242 -16.61 -15.54 -10.82
CA THR A 242 -17.68 -16.10 -9.98
C THR A 242 -18.33 -17.28 -10.69
N ARG A 243 -18.31 -18.46 -10.06
CA ARG A 243 -19.10 -19.60 -10.52
C ARG A 243 -20.56 -19.30 -10.22
N ASP A 244 -21.41 -19.44 -11.22
CA ASP A 244 -22.85 -19.50 -11.00
C ASP A 244 -23.12 -20.67 -10.04
N PHE A 245 -23.72 -20.35 -8.91
CA PHE A 245 -24.33 -21.36 -8.07
C PHE A 245 -25.68 -21.65 -8.72
N GLU A 246 -25.92 -22.87 -9.20
CA GLU A 246 -27.30 -23.30 -9.43
C GLU A 246 -28.05 -23.11 -8.11
N GLU A 247 -29.05 -22.22 -8.10
CA GLU A 247 -30.07 -22.17 -7.08
C GLU A 247 -30.75 -23.54 -7.08
N HIS A 248 -30.38 -24.40 -6.13
CA HIS A 248 -31.32 -25.41 -5.68
C HIS A 248 -32.45 -24.69 -4.97
N HIS A 249 -33.43 -24.24 -5.75
CA HIS A 249 -34.79 -24.13 -5.29
C HIS A 249 -35.19 -25.53 -4.80
N GLU A 250 -35.02 -25.78 -3.51
CA GLU A 250 -35.94 -26.70 -2.84
C GLU A 250 -37.29 -25.98 -2.88
N ASP A 251 -38.06 -26.22 -3.94
CA ASP A 251 -39.49 -25.97 -3.98
C ASP A 251 -40.13 -26.84 -2.88
N THR A 252 -40.04 -26.38 -1.64
CA THR A 252 -40.96 -26.80 -0.58
C THR A 252 -42.27 -26.07 -0.84
N GLU A 253 -42.95 -26.51 -1.90
CA GLU A 253 -44.37 -26.27 -2.06
C GLU A 253 -45.05 -26.99 -0.90
N TYR A 254 -45.35 -26.23 0.16
CA TYR A 254 -46.31 -26.67 1.16
C TYR A 254 -47.68 -26.69 0.49
N GLU A 255 -47.98 -27.79 -0.20
CA GLU A 255 -49.31 -28.11 -0.66
C GLU A 255 -50.18 -28.30 0.60
N GLN A 256 -50.98 -27.27 0.92
CA GLN A 256 -51.96 -27.39 1.99
C GLN A 256 -52.87 -28.56 1.65
N PRO A 257 -52.97 -29.59 2.51
CA PRO A 257 -53.85 -30.71 2.22
C PRO A 257 -55.29 -30.20 2.15
N PRO A 258 -56.09 -30.65 1.17
CA PRO A 258 -57.49 -30.30 1.09
C PRO A 258 -58.17 -30.70 2.41
N VAL A 259 -58.95 -29.77 2.98
CA VAL A 259 -59.77 -30.02 4.16
C VAL A 259 -60.78 -31.12 3.80
N GLY A 260 -60.49 -32.36 4.19
CA GLY A 260 -61.41 -33.50 4.06
C GLY A 260 -60.90 -34.75 3.30
N GLY A 261 -59.60 -35.05 3.26
CA GLY A 261 -59.05 -36.28 2.66
C GLY A 261 -58.15 -37.07 3.61
N GLU A 262 -58.12 -38.40 3.47
CA GLU A 262 -57.53 -39.40 4.38
C GLU A 262 -56.04 -39.17 4.73
N LEU A 263 -55.67 -39.56 5.97
CA LEU A 263 -54.29 -39.51 6.47
C LEU A 263 -53.34 -40.39 5.60
N PRO A 264 -52.13 -39.91 5.26
CA PRO A 264 -51.13 -40.73 4.58
C PRO A 264 -50.69 -41.92 5.45
N PRO A 265 -50.33 -43.08 4.87
CA PRO A 265 -49.91 -44.25 5.64
C PRO A 265 -48.60 -44.00 6.41
N GLU A 266 -48.51 -44.57 7.61
CA GLU A 266 -47.33 -44.46 8.48
C GLU A 266 -46.05 -44.96 7.79
N ARG A 267 -44.97 -44.19 7.97
CA ARG A 267 -43.63 -44.48 7.45
C ARG A 267 -43.12 -45.81 8.04
N PRO A 268 -42.64 -46.76 7.23
CA PRO A 268 -42.10 -48.01 7.77
C PRO A 268 -40.83 -47.75 8.59
N GLU A 269 -40.78 -48.36 9.77
CA GLU A 269 -39.63 -48.28 10.69
C GLU A 269 -38.37 -48.90 10.06
N SER A 270 -37.24 -48.23 10.23
CA SER A 270 -35.93 -48.67 9.76
C SER A 270 -35.49 -49.94 10.50
N THR A 271 -35.51 -51.08 9.83
CA THR A 271 -34.87 -52.31 10.32
C THR A 271 -33.40 -52.33 9.92
N THR A 272 -32.53 -52.02 10.87
CA THR A 272 -31.10 -52.39 10.84
C THR A 272 -30.99 -53.90 10.72
N THR A 273 -30.52 -54.41 9.57
CA THR A 273 -30.14 -55.82 9.42
C THR A 273 -28.64 -55.92 9.12
N THR A 274 -27.98 -56.57 10.06
CA THR A 274 -26.56 -56.92 10.13
C THR A 274 -26.26 -58.19 9.33
N GLU A 275 -25.02 -58.30 8.82
CA GLU A 275 -24.35 -59.50 8.26
C GLU A 275 -24.84 -60.06 6.92
N ALA A 276 -24.07 -60.73 6.06
CA ALA A 276 -22.63 -60.97 5.82
C ALA A 276 -22.57 -61.88 4.57
N SER A 277 -21.49 -61.87 3.78
CA SER A 277 -21.09 -63.08 3.01
C SER A 277 -19.71 -62.92 2.37
N ASN A 278 -18.81 -63.82 2.80
CA ASN A 278 -17.75 -64.56 2.09
C ASN A 278 -16.95 -63.88 0.99
#